data_AF-A0A1S9ATQ7-F1
#
_entry.id   AF-A0A1S9ATQ7-F1
#
_cell.length_a   1.000
_cell.length_b   1.000
_cell.length_c   1.000
_cell.angle_alpha   90.00
_cell.angle_beta   90.00
_cell.angle_gamma   90.00
#
_symmetry.space_group_name_H-M   'P 1'
#
loop_
_entity.id
_entity.type
_entity.pdbx_description
1 polymer ?
#
loop_
_entity_poly.entity_id
_entity_poly.type
_entity_poly.pdbx_seq_one_letter_code
_entity_poly.pdbx_strand_id
1 'polypeptide(L)'
;MKLRFLLLSVLVGLGLAFTACQDDDDPQLQCVEATVVGRHCASGSGSYGFVLNLSQPNTNAQAWVDSVGNQYSFAVTAINLPAALRQPGKKVYFAAHQATESEKSALGPRTTQCAAPPPLVTIEVAQDKPCQ
;
A
#
# COMPACT_ATOMS: atom_id res chain seq x y z
N MET A 1 -62.68 4.37 -38.98
CA MET A 1 -62.29 5.76 -38.65
C MET A 1 -62.05 5.85 -37.14
N LYS A 2 -60.90 6.42 -36.75
CA LYS A 2 -60.51 6.92 -35.42
C LYS A 2 -60.36 5.91 -34.27
N LEU A 3 -59.51 6.12 -33.27
CA LEU A 3 -58.25 6.86 -33.05
C LEU A 3 -58.00 6.64 -31.54
N ARG A 4 -56.85 6.06 -31.18
CA ARG A 4 -55.99 6.29 -29.99
C ARG A 4 -56.64 6.85 -28.70
N PHE A 5 -56.32 6.26 -27.55
CA PHE A 5 -55.77 6.91 -26.34
C PHE A 5 -55.51 5.82 -25.28
N LEU A 6 -54.29 5.35 -25.06
CA LEU A 6 -53.24 5.88 -24.16
C LEU A 6 -53.62 5.92 -22.67
N LEU A 7 -52.70 5.33 -21.89
CA LEU A 7 -52.32 5.60 -20.50
C LEU A 7 -53.06 4.79 -19.42
N LEU A 8 -52.37 3.88 -18.74
CA LEU A 8 -51.37 4.07 -17.67
C LEU A 8 -52.07 4.16 -16.31
N SER A 9 -51.74 3.20 -15.43
CA SER A 9 -51.21 3.44 -14.08
C SER A 9 -51.82 2.52 -13.02
N VAL A 10 -50.93 2.14 -12.10
CA VAL A 10 -51.18 1.74 -10.71
C VAL A 10 -51.42 0.26 -10.42
N LEU A 11 -50.29 -0.42 -10.20
CA LEU A 11 -50.01 -1.34 -9.09
C LEU A 11 -48.54 -1.75 -9.28
N VAL A 12 -47.54 -0.90 -8.99
CA VAL A 12 -47.14 -0.33 -7.69
C VAL A 12 -47.45 -1.24 -6.52
N GLY A 13 -46.40 -1.88 -6.00
CA GLY A 13 -46.38 -2.43 -4.65
C GLY A 13 -46.22 -3.94 -4.61
N LEU A 14 -44.98 -4.40 -4.61
CA LEU A 14 -44.37 -5.27 -3.59
C LEU A 14 -43.19 -6.01 -4.23
N GLY A 15 -42.01 -5.42 -4.07
CA GLY A 15 -40.75 -5.99 -4.49
C GLY A 15 -39.57 -5.09 -4.09
N LEU A 16 -39.68 -4.46 -2.92
CA LEU A 16 -38.53 -3.88 -2.22
C LEU A 16 -37.99 -4.94 -1.26
N ALA A 17 -36.66 -4.94 -1.10
CA ALA A 17 -35.79 -5.92 -0.42
C ALA A 17 -35.41 -7.08 -1.35
N PHE A 18 -34.18 -7.22 -1.87
CA PHE A 18 -32.88 -6.85 -1.33
C PHE A 18 -31.92 -6.57 -2.49
N THR A 19 -31.76 -5.30 -2.85
CA THR A 19 -30.51 -4.83 -3.47
C THR A 19 -29.98 -3.75 -2.54
N ALA A 20 -29.47 -4.20 -1.40
CA ALA A 20 -28.39 -3.46 -0.78
C ALA A 20 -27.23 -3.55 -1.78
N CYS A 21 -27.19 -2.63 -2.74
CA CYS A 21 -25.93 -2.20 -3.31
C CYS A 21 -25.20 -1.57 -2.12
N GLN A 22 -24.49 -2.40 -1.37
CA GLN A 22 -23.46 -1.91 -0.48
C GLN A 22 -22.47 -1.20 -1.38
N ASP A 23 -22.22 0.06 -1.04
CA ASP A 23 -21.25 0.94 -1.67
C ASP A 23 -19.96 0.19 -2.00
N ASP A 24 -19.73 -0.02 -3.30
CA ASP A 24 -18.49 -0.56 -3.86
C ASP A 24 -17.47 0.58 -4.06
N ASP A 25 -17.46 1.54 -3.12
CA ASP A 25 -16.56 2.70 -3.06
C ASP A 25 -15.44 2.48 -2.04
N ASP A 26 -15.24 1.26 -1.55
CA ASP A 26 -14.00 0.92 -0.85
C ASP A 26 -12.89 0.81 -1.90
N PRO A 27 -11.84 1.66 -1.85
CA PRO A 27 -10.74 1.56 -2.78
C PRO A 27 -10.14 0.16 -2.68
N GLN A 28 -10.23 -0.61 -3.77
CA GLN A 28 -9.61 -1.93 -3.82
C GLN A 28 -8.13 -1.77 -3.49
N LEU A 29 -7.75 -2.21 -2.30
CA LEU A 29 -6.38 -2.16 -1.80
C LEU A 29 -5.50 -2.92 -2.81
N GLN A 30 -4.70 -2.17 -3.58
CA GLN A 30 -3.82 -2.76 -4.58
C GLN A 30 -2.72 -3.54 -3.87
N CYS A 31 -2.77 -4.85 -4.00
CA CYS A 31 -1.73 -5.72 -3.45
C CYS A 31 -0.44 -5.60 -4.27
N VAL A 32 0.66 -5.32 -3.58
CA VAL A 32 2.00 -5.16 -4.13
C VAL A 32 2.89 -6.27 -3.61
N GLU A 33 3.61 -6.96 -4.50
CA GLU A 33 4.69 -7.87 -4.12
C GLU A 33 6.00 -7.09 -3.97
N ALA A 34 6.72 -7.36 -2.88
CA ALA A 34 8.10 -6.90 -2.71
C ALA A 34 8.99 -7.94 -2.02
N THR A 35 10.30 -7.71 -2.13
CA THR A 35 11.31 -8.43 -1.37
C THR A 35 11.97 -7.48 -0.38
N VAL A 36 12.09 -7.92 0.86
CA VAL A 36 12.82 -7.18 1.90
C VAL A 36 14.30 -7.27 1.58
N VAL A 37 14.94 -6.14 1.30
CA VAL A 37 16.36 -6.12 0.93
C VAL A 37 17.25 -5.84 2.14
N GLY A 38 16.71 -5.19 3.16
CA GLY A 38 17.44 -4.94 4.39
C GLY A 38 16.79 -3.85 5.23
N ARG A 39 17.56 -3.36 6.20
CA ARG A 39 17.19 -2.22 7.02
C ARG A 39 17.79 -0.96 6.42
N HIS A 40 17.01 0.11 6.39
CA HIS A 40 17.62 1.42 6.18
C HIS A 40 18.30 1.86 7.48
N CYS A 41 19.43 2.54 7.35
CA CYS A 41 20.42 2.80 8.39
C CYS A 41 19.84 3.18 9.76
N ALA A 42 20.63 2.86 10.78
CA ALA A 42 20.53 3.36 12.15
C ALA A 42 21.82 4.14 12.45
N SER A 43 21.75 5.27 13.16
CA SER A 43 22.87 5.61 14.06
C SER A 43 22.68 4.80 15.36
N GLY A 44 23.54 4.94 16.38
CA GLY A 44 23.53 4.15 17.64
C GLY A 44 22.21 4.08 18.46
N SER A 45 21.06 4.46 17.91
CA SER A 45 19.71 4.50 18.50
C SER A 45 18.61 3.70 17.75
N GLY A 46 18.82 3.19 16.52
CA GLY A 46 17.84 2.30 15.84
C GLY A 46 17.58 2.57 14.35
N SER A 47 16.99 1.59 13.63
CA SER A 47 16.72 1.65 12.17
C SER A 47 15.46 2.48 11.85
N TYR A 48 15.51 3.34 10.81
CA TYR A 48 14.35 4.13 10.35
C TYR A 48 13.27 3.31 9.62
N GLY A 49 13.55 2.06 9.26
CA GLY A 49 12.60 1.17 8.60
C GLY A 49 13.26 0.03 7.84
N PHE A 50 12.46 -0.66 7.04
CA PHE A 50 12.88 -1.77 6.18
C PHE A 50 12.77 -1.36 4.73
N VAL A 51 13.83 -1.55 3.96
CA VAL A 51 13.80 -1.28 2.53
C VAL A 51 13.17 -2.48 1.84
N LEU A 52 12.18 -2.21 0.99
CA LEU A 52 11.46 -3.17 0.18
C LEU A 52 11.74 -2.86 -1.29
N ASN A 53 12.19 -3.85 -2.05
CA ASN A 53 12.27 -3.78 -3.51
C ASN A 53 11.00 -4.38 -4.11
N LEU A 54 10.22 -3.54 -4.79
CA LEU A 54 8.97 -3.94 -5.42
C LEU A 54 9.24 -4.77 -6.68
N SER A 55 8.38 -5.73 -6.97
CA SER A 55 8.49 -6.57 -8.18
C SER A 55 8.10 -5.83 -9.47
N GLN A 56 7.39 -4.71 -9.35
CA GLN A 56 6.86 -3.92 -10.46
C GLN A 56 7.05 -2.41 -10.20
N PRO A 57 7.05 -1.59 -11.25
CA PRO A 57 7.05 -0.14 -11.11
C PRO A 57 5.90 0.37 -10.24
N ASN A 58 6.16 1.36 -9.38
CA ASN A 58 5.17 2.03 -8.56
C ASN A 58 5.50 3.51 -8.47
N THR A 59 4.49 4.38 -8.49
CA THR A 59 4.66 5.85 -8.46
C THR A 59 5.29 6.37 -7.17
N ASN A 60 5.21 5.59 -6.09
CA ASN A 60 5.81 5.89 -4.80
C ASN A 60 7.21 5.28 -4.64
N ALA A 61 7.72 4.56 -5.65
CA ALA A 61 9.03 3.92 -5.60
C ALA A 61 10.07 4.71 -6.39
N GLN A 62 11.34 4.59 -5.99
CA GLN A 62 12.46 5.19 -6.71
C GLN A 62 13.65 4.24 -6.81
N ALA A 63 14.59 4.57 -7.68
CA ALA A 63 15.87 3.86 -7.74
C ALA A 63 16.68 4.10 -6.44
N TRP A 64 17.28 3.04 -5.92
CA TRP A 64 18.07 3.08 -4.69
C TRP A 64 19.28 2.14 -4.76
N VAL A 65 20.34 2.51 -4.05
CA VAL A 65 21.57 1.71 -3.94
C VAL A 65 21.86 1.47 -2.46
N ASP A 66 22.10 0.21 -2.08
CA ASP A 66 22.44 -0.14 -0.70
C ASP A 66 23.90 0.15 -0.34
N SER A 67 24.27 -0.08 0.92
CA SER A 67 25.62 0.18 1.44
C SER A 67 26.70 -0.71 0.84
N VAL A 68 26.35 -1.82 0.17
CA VAL A 68 27.30 -2.74 -0.46
C VAL A 68 27.29 -2.63 -2.00
N GLY A 69 26.50 -1.71 -2.55
CA GLY A 69 26.47 -1.38 -3.98
C GLY A 69 25.38 -2.09 -4.79
N ASN A 70 24.47 -2.84 -4.17
CA ASN A 70 23.34 -3.44 -4.90
C ASN A 70 22.36 -2.35 -5.31
N GLN A 71 21.89 -2.42 -6.56
CA GLN A 71 20.95 -1.46 -7.13
C GLN A 71 19.54 -2.05 -7.19
N TYR A 72 18.55 -1.23 -6.85
CA TYR A 72 17.13 -1.57 -6.82
C TYR A 72 16.34 -0.52 -7.59
N SER A 73 15.62 -0.92 -8.63
CA SER A 73 14.91 0.02 -9.50
C SER A 73 13.66 0.61 -8.86
N PHE A 74 12.99 -0.16 -8.00
CA PHE A 74 11.71 0.21 -7.40
C PHE A 74 11.77 -0.03 -5.89
N ALA A 75 12.43 0.86 -5.17
CA ALA A 75 12.58 0.76 -3.72
C ALA A 75 11.65 1.71 -2.96
N VAL A 76 11.13 1.24 -1.83
CA VAL A 76 10.42 2.01 -0.80
C VAL A 76 10.94 1.63 0.59
N THR A 77 10.72 2.50 1.58
CA THR A 77 11.05 2.21 2.99
C THR A 77 9.76 2.02 3.80
N ALA A 78 9.52 0.81 4.32
CA ALA A 78 8.41 0.53 5.22
C ALA A 78 8.77 0.85 6.68
N ILE A 79 7.95 1.67 7.33
CA ILE A 79 8.20 2.15 8.70
C ILE A 79 7.56 1.27 9.78
N ASN A 80 6.55 0.47 9.41
CA ASN A 80 5.75 -0.36 10.31
C ASN A 80 5.74 -1.86 9.92
N LEU A 81 6.79 -2.36 9.24
CA LEU A 81 6.85 -3.76 8.81
C LEU A 81 6.77 -4.75 9.99
N PRO A 82 5.85 -5.75 9.98
CA PRO A 82 5.72 -6.73 11.05
C PRO A 82 6.99 -7.54 11.30
N ALA A 83 7.26 -7.88 12.56
CA ALA A 83 8.51 -8.52 12.97
C ALA A 83 8.83 -9.82 12.21
N ALA A 84 7.83 -10.65 11.96
CA ALA A 84 7.96 -11.91 11.23
C ALA A 84 8.40 -11.74 9.77
N LEU A 85 8.25 -10.53 9.20
CA LEU A 85 8.55 -10.23 7.81
C LEU A 85 9.84 -9.43 7.61
N ARG A 86 10.57 -9.09 8.68
CA ARG A 86 11.75 -8.19 8.63
C ARG A 86 13.02 -8.80 8.06
N GLN A 87 13.00 -10.07 7.67
CA GLN A 87 14.20 -10.79 7.25
C GLN A 87 14.58 -10.43 5.80
N PRO A 88 15.86 -10.10 5.51
CA PRO A 88 16.32 -9.94 4.15
C PRO A 88 16.02 -11.17 3.29
N GLY A 89 15.64 -10.95 2.03
CA GLY A 89 15.22 -11.98 1.08
C GLY A 89 13.77 -12.45 1.26
N LYS A 90 13.06 -12.01 2.31
CA LYS A 90 11.65 -12.38 2.53
C LYS A 90 10.76 -11.69 1.49
N LYS A 91 9.92 -12.48 0.82
CA LYS A 91 8.82 -11.96 0.01
C LYS A 91 7.65 -11.53 0.90
N VAL A 92 7.10 -10.37 0.58
CA VAL A 92 5.95 -9.76 1.26
C VAL A 92 4.93 -9.29 0.24
N TYR A 93 3.66 -9.44 0.57
CA TYR A 93 2.54 -8.96 -0.22
C TYR A 93 1.76 -7.95 0.62
N PHE A 94 1.58 -6.73 0.13
CA PHE A 94 1.03 -5.66 0.95
C PHE A 94 0.26 -4.60 0.19
N ALA A 95 -0.62 -3.90 0.90
CA ALA A 95 -1.16 -2.60 0.51
C ALA A 95 -0.50 -1.51 1.38
N ALA A 96 -0.25 -0.33 0.80
CA ALA A 96 0.45 0.75 1.48
C ALA A 96 0.11 2.14 0.93
N HIS A 97 0.29 3.14 1.79
CA HIS A 97 0.24 4.56 1.44
C HIS A 97 1.58 5.25 1.70
N GLN A 98 1.80 6.42 1.10
CA GLN A 98 2.93 7.28 1.47
C GLN A 98 2.79 7.73 2.92
N ALA A 99 3.87 7.67 3.68
CA ALA A 99 3.86 8.09 5.08
C ALA A 99 3.40 9.56 5.20
N THR A 100 2.45 9.79 6.09
CA THR A 100 1.98 11.11 6.51
C THR A 100 3.03 11.83 7.37
N GLU A 101 2.88 13.14 7.55
CA GLU A 101 3.80 13.91 8.39
C GLU A 101 3.76 13.50 9.87
N SER A 102 2.60 13.08 10.38
CA SER A 102 2.48 12.56 11.76
C SER A 102 3.23 11.24 11.92
N GLU A 103 3.11 10.31 10.96
CA GLU A 103 3.85 9.05 10.95
C GLU A 103 5.36 9.26 10.85
N LYS A 104 5.81 10.19 10.00
CA LYS A 104 7.23 10.58 9.91
C LYS A 104 7.74 11.16 11.22
N SER A 105 6.94 12.01 11.87
CA SER A 105 7.30 12.66 13.13
C SER A 105 7.48 11.66 14.28
N ALA A 106 6.70 10.57 14.28
CA ALA A 106 6.81 9.50 15.27
C ALA A 106 8.14 8.71 15.20
N LEU A 107 8.85 8.77 14.06
CA LEU A 107 10.15 8.11 13.88
C LEU A 107 11.32 8.90 14.45
N GLY A 108 11.09 10.16 14.85
CA GLY A 108 12.14 11.05 15.34
C GLY A 108 12.99 11.66 14.21
N PRO A 109 13.98 12.50 14.57
CA PRO A 109 14.75 13.27 13.62
C PRO A 109 15.69 12.38 12.81
N ARG A 110 15.60 12.46 11.46
CA ARG A 110 16.54 11.79 10.56
C ARG A 110 17.98 12.27 10.78
N THR A 111 18.91 11.34 10.93
CA THR A 111 20.34 11.67 10.95
C THR A 111 20.88 11.87 9.54
N THR A 112 21.65 12.92 9.32
CA THR A 112 22.30 13.25 8.03
C THR A 112 23.42 12.28 7.62
N GLN A 113 23.74 11.32 8.47
CA GLN A 113 24.82 10.33 8.29
C GLN A 113 24.46 9.20 7.30
N CYS A 114 23.27 9.24 6.70
CA CYS A 114 22.77 8.17 5.85
C CYS A 114 22.39 8.74 4.48
N ALA A 115 22.61 7.93 3.43
CA ALA A 115 22.07 8.24 2.12
C ALA A 115 20.55 8.49 2.22
N ALA A 116 20.04 9.42 1.43
CA ALA A 116 18.61 9.72 1.41
C ALA A 116 17.81 8.42 1.20
N PRO A 117 16.91 8.04 2.12
CA PRO A 117 16.16 6.79 1.99
C PRO A 117 15.20 6.89 0.80
N PRO A 118 14.79 5.75 0.21
CA PRO A 118 13.64 5.76 -0.69
C PRO A 118 12.38 6.25 0.04
N PRO A 119 11.33 6.65 -0.70
CA PRO A 119 10.10 7.17 -0.13
C PRO A 119 9.59 6.29 1.01
N LEU A 120 9.15 6.95 2.08
CA LEU A 120 8.64 6.27 3.26
C LEU A 120 7.18 5.89 3.01
N VAL A 121 6.85 4.63 3.28
CA VAL A 121 5.50 4.10 3.18
C VAL A 121 5.08 3.45 4.50
N THR A 122 3.78 3.50 4.76
CA THR A 122 3.14 2.74 5.82
C THR A 122 2.40 1.58 5.17
N ILE A 123 2.56 0.39 5.74
CA ILE A 123 1.85 -0.81 5.31
C ILE A 123 0.51 -0.87 6.03
N GLU A 124 -0.58 -0.95 5.25
CA GLU A 124 -1.94 -1.09 5.75
C GLU A 124 -2.28 -2.56 5.98
N VAL A 125 -1.91 -3.43 5.03
CA VAL A 125 -2.10 -4.88 5.10
C VAL A 125 -0.82 -5.56 4.66
N ALA A 126 -0.35 -6.57 5.40
CA ALA A 126 0.84 -7.34 5.03
C ALA A 126 0.61 -8.84 5.20
N GLN A 127 1.05 -9.62 4.22
CA GLN A 127 0.94 -11.08 4.20
C GLN A 127 2.27 -11.72 3.73
N ASP A 128 2.48 -12.97 4.14
CA ASP A 128 3.61 -13.79 3.69
C ASP A 128 3.27 -14.68 2.47
N LYS A 129 2.03 -14.61 2.00
CA LYS A 129 1.49 -15.30 0.83
C LYS A 129 0.89 -14.29 -0.16
N PRO A 130 0.79 -14.66 -1.45
CA PRO A 130 0.12 -13.81 -2.44
C PRO A 130 -1.29 -13.42 -1.99
N CYS A 131 -1.67 -12.17 -2.25
CA CYS A 131 -3.05 -11.74 -2.03
C CYS A 131 -4.00 -12.56 -2.92
N GLN A 132 -5.18 -12.85 -2.38
CA GLN A 132 -6.27 -13.52 -3.09
C GLN A 132 -7.20 -12.49 -3.73
#